data_AF-A0ABD5R6Q1-F1
#
_entry.id   AF-A0ABD5R6Q1-F1
#
_cell.length_a   1.000
_cell.length_b   1.000
_cell.length_c   1.000
_cell.angle_alpha   90.00
_cell.angle_beta   90.00
_cell.angle_gamma   90.00
#
_symmetry.space_group_name_H-M   'P 1'
#
loop_
_entity.id
_entity.type
_entity.pdbx_description
1 polymer ?
#
loop_
_entity_poly.entity_id
_entity_poly.type
_entity_poly.pdbx_seq_one_letter_code
_entity_poly.pdbx_strand_id
1 'polypeptide(L)'
;MADDSLVHALIGAVVTVVLSFTGLSPIIGGAVAGYLHKEDGLRVGAISGGLASIPLALILIVGATFLAFVPDLLAAGAGLLVVVLIFVILAGITVALSAIGGIVGVYVAEEL
;
A
#
# COMPACT_ATOMS: atom_id res chain seq x y z
N MET A 1 -18.25 -13.54 -2.70
CA MET A 1 -17.53 -13.29 -1.44
C MET A 1 -16.17 -12.61 -1.65
N ALA A 2 -15.35 -13.01 -2.63
CA ALA A 2 -14.08 -12.31 -2.92
C ALA A 2 -14.24 -11.05 -3.80
N ASP A 3 -15.23 -11.02 -4.70
CA ASP A 3 -15.35 -9.92 -5.66
C ASP A 3 -15.68 -8.58 -5.00
N ASP A 4 -16.58 -8.58 -4.02
CA ASP A 4 -16.93 -7.35 -3.30
C ASP A 4 -15.76 -6.84 -2.46
N SER A 5 -15.01 -7.71 -1.76
CA SER A 5 -13.88 -7.26 -0.95
C SER A 5 -12.75 -6.65 -1.78
N LEU A 6 -12.52 -7.17 -3.00
CA LEU A 6 -11.56 -6.61 -3.95
C LEU A 6 -11.99 -5.23 -4.48
N VAL A 7 -13.26 -5.04 -4.80
CA VAL A 7 -13.78 -3.74 -5.26
C VAL A 7 -13.63 -2.68 -4.16
N HIS A 8 -14.00 -2.98 -2.93
CA HIS A 8 -13.86 -2.05 -1.81
C HIS A 8 -12.40 -1.75 -1.47
N ALA A 9 -11.52 -2.77 -1.51
CA ALA A 9 -10.09 -2.59 -1.35
C ALA A 9 -9.48 -1.72 -2.46
N LEU A 10 -9.95 -1.86 -3.70
CA LEU A 10 -9.50 -1.03 -4.81
C LEU A 10 -9.87 0.45 -4.62
N ILE A 11 -11.07 0.74 -4.12
CA ILE A 11 -11.49 2.11 -3.79
C ILE A 11 -10.58 2.70 -2.72
N GLY A 12 -10.30 1.95 -1.64
CA GLY A 12 -9.35 2.36 -0.61
C GLY A 12 -7.93 2.59 -1.15
N ALA A 13 -7.48 1.76 -2.09
CA ALA A 13 -6.19 1.94 -2.75
C ALA A 13 -6.15 3.22 -3.58
N VAL A 14 -7.22 3.54 -4.33
CA VAL A 14 -7.32 4.82 -5.07
C VAL A 14 -7.24 6.00 -4.12
N VAL A 15 -7.96 5.96 -2.98
CA VAL A 15 -7.88 7.02 -1.96
C VAL A 15 -6.45 7.16 -1.41
N THR A 16 -5.77 6.05 -1.16
CA THR A 16 -4.38 6.03 -0.69
C THR A 16 -3.44 6.70 -1.70
N VAL A 17 -3.64 6.45 -3.00
CA VAL A 17 -2.85 7.06 -4.06
C VAL A 17 -3.13 8.55 -4.17
N VAL A 18 -4.39 8.96 -4.15
CA VAL A 18 -4.77 10.38 -4.25
C VAL A 18 -4.25 11.19 -3.06
N LEU A 19 -4.33 10.63 -1.85
CA LEU A 19 -3.88 11.30 -0.62
C LEU A 19 -2.41 11.08 -0.29
N SER A 20 -1.65 10.37 -1.12
CA SER A 20 -0.26 9.96 -0.85
C SER A 20 0.66 11.10 -0.41
N PHE A 21 0.41 12.33 -0.85
CA PHE A 21 1.13 13.54 -0.43
C PHE A 21 1.02 13.87 1.07
N THR A 22 0.04 13.32 1.77
CA THR A 22 -0.21 13.57 3.20
C THR A 22 0.59 12.68 4.15
N GLY A 23 1.17 11.59 3.66
CA GLY A 23 1.83 10.56 4.49
C GLY A 23 0.88 9.71 5.36
N LEU A 24 -0.39 10.11 5.54
CA LEU A 24 -1.42 9.37 6.27
C LEU A 24 -2.37 8.59 5.35
N SER A 25 -2.11 8.64 4.05
CA SER A 25 -2.99 8.06 3.03
C SER A 25 -3.28 6.57 3.19
N PRO A 26 -2.34 5.70 3.66
CA PRO A 26 -2.65 4.28 3.81
C PRO A 26 -3.70 4.06 4.90
N ILE A 27 -3.65 4.84 5.98
CA ILE A 27 -4.62 4.74 7.08
C ILE A 27 -6.01 5.14 6.57
N ILE A 28 -6.09 6.25 5.85
CA ILE A 28 -7.36 6.78 5.33
C ILE A 28 -7.95 5.83 4.27
N GLY A 29 -7.14 5.37 3.32
CA GLY A 29 -7.59 4.44 2.30
C GLY A 29 -7.99 3.08 2.86
N GLY A 30 -7.25 2.58 3.84
CA GLY A 30 -7.62 1.40 4.63
C GLY A 30 -8.97 1.58 5.31
N ALA A 31 -9.19 2.71 5.99
CA ALA A 31 -10.44 3.02 6.67
C ALA A 31 -11.63 3.12 5.71
N VAL A 32 -11.46 3.73 4.53
CA VAL A 32 -12.50 3.76 3.50
C VAL A 32 -12.86 2.35 3.04
N ALA A 33 -11.86 1.50 2.79
CA ALA A 33 -12.11 0.12 2.37
C ALA A 33 -12.84 -0.71 3.44
N GLY A 34 -12.46 -0.55 4.71
CA GLY A 34 -13.13 -1.18 5.85
C GLY A 34 -14.56 -0.69 6.04
N TYR A 35 -14.78 0.62 5.98
CA TYR A 35 -16.10 1.24 6.12
C TYR A 35 -17.10 0.75 5.06
N LEU A 36 -16.62 0.58 3.83
CA LEU A 36 -17.42 0.06 2.72
C LEU A 36 -17.73 -1.44 2.85
N HIS A 37 -16.75 -2.25 3.30
CA HIS A 37 -16.95 -3.70 3.40
C HIS A 37 -17.71 -4.13 4.67
N LYS A 38 -17.63 -3.34 5.75
CA LYS A 38 -18.33 -3.55 7.04
C LYS A 38 -17.97 -4.81 7.83
N GLU A 39 -17.21 -5.73 7.25
CA GLU A 39 -16.71 -6.94 7.90
C GLU A 39 -15.21 -7.12 7.58
N ASP A 40 -14.48 -7.93 8.34
CA ASP A 40 -13.08 -8.32 8.07
C ASP A 40 -12.12 -7.15 7.74
N GLY A 41 -12.25 -6.03 8.46
CA GLY A 41 -11.51 -4.78 8.19
C GLY A 41 -9.99 -4.93 8.13
N LEU A 42 -9.42 -5.85 8.94
CA LEU A 42 -7.99 -6.18 8.88
C LEU A 42 -7.57 -6.71 7.51
N ARG A 43 -8.36 -7.65 6.96
CA ARG A 43 -8.06 -8.32 5.68
C ARG A 43 -8.25 -7.37 4.52
N VAL A 44 -9.37 -6.65 4.47
CA VAL A 44 -9.65 -5.69 3.39
C VAL A 44 -8.68 -4.51 3.42
N GLY A 45 -8.39 -3.99 4.61
CA GLY A 45 -7.39 -2.96 4.81
C GLY A 45 -6.00 -3.40 4.35
N ALA A 46 -5.57 -4.63 4.67
CA ALA A 46 -4.29 -5.17 4.20
C ALA A 46 -4.25 -5.32 2.66
N ILE A 47 -5.33 -5.83 2.05
CA ILE A 47 -5.43 -5.95 0.58
C ILE A 47 -5.37 -4.57 -0.08
N SER A 48 -6.09 -3.58 0.45
CA SER A 48 -6.06 -2.18 -0.01
C SER A 48 -4.64 -1.60 0.04
N GLY A 49 -3.93 -1.79 1.17
CA GLY A 49 -2.55 -1.34 1.32
C GLY A 49 -1.58 -2.04 0.37
N GLY A 50 -1.81 -3.33 0.09
CA GLY A 50 -1.06 -4.08 -0.91
C GLY A 50 -1.26 -3.51 -2.32
N LEU A 51 -2.51 -3.24 -2.70
CA LEU A 51 -2.83 -2.60 -3.99
C LEU A 51 -2.22 -1.19 -4.08
N ALA A 52 -2.27 -0.42 -3.00
CA ALA A 52 -1.66 0.92 -2.94
C ALA A 52 -0.13 0.91 -3.01
N SER A 53 0.53 -0.24 -2.75
CA SER A 53 1.97 -0.40 -2.93
C SER A 53 2.39 -0.58 -4.39
N ILE A 54 1.45 -0.89 -5.30
CA ILE A 54 1.75 -1.11 -6.73
C ILE A 54 2.34 0.15 -7.39
N PRO A 55 1.75 1.36 -7.25
CA PRO A 55 2.34 2.57 -7.80
C PRO A 55 3.73 2.86 -7.22
N LEU A 56 3.93 2.60 -5.92
CA LEU A 56 5.24 2.73 -5.27
C LEU A 56 6.27 1.77 -5.89
N ALA A 57 5.88 0.51 -6.10
CA ALA A 57 6.73 -0.49 -6.75
C ALA A 57 7.14 -0.03 -8.16
N LEU A 58 6.19 0.49 -8.95
CA LEU A 58 6.47 1.00 -10.30
C LEU A 58 7.51 2.13 -10.29
N ILE A 59 7.37 3.10 -9.38
CA ILE A 59 8.32 4.21 -9.24
C ILE A 59 9.72 3.68 -8.90
N LEU A 60 9.81 2.73 -7.96
CA LEU A 60 11.09 2.15 -7.56
C LEU A 60 11.73 1.29 -8.65
N ILE A 61 10.93 0.55 -9.42
CA ILE A 61 11.40 -0.23 -10.58
C ILE A 61 11.97 0.73 -11.63
N VAL A 62 11.26 1.81 -11.96
CA VAL A 62 11.75 2.82 -12.91
C VAL A 62 13.05 3.44 -12.39
N GLY A 63 13.12 3.80 -11.11
CA GLY A 63 14.35 4.28 -10.48
C GLY A 63 15.50 3.27 -10.52
N ALA A 64 15.20 1.99 -10.32
CA ALA A 64 16.19 0.92 -10.36
C ALA A 64 16.79 0.71 -11.77
N THR A 65 16.07 1.06 -12.85
CA THR A 65 16.64 0.98 -14.21
C THR A 65 17.86 1.87 -14.39
N PHE A 66 17.99 2.95 -13.62
CA PHE A 66 19.16 3.82 -13.66
C PHE A 66 20.43 3.15 -13.12
N LEU A 67 20.29 2.11 -12.30
CA LEU A 67 21.44 1.33 -11.82
C LEU A 67 22.18 0.60 -12.95
N ALA A 68 21.50 0.34 -14.08
CA ALA A 68 22.14 -0.26 -15.24
C ALA A 68 23.23 0.63 -15.88
N PHE A 69 23.25 1.93 -15.56
CA PHE A 69 24.27 2.87 -16.03
C PHE A 69 25.44 3.03 -15.05
N VAL A 70 25.41 2.34 -13.90
CA VAL A 70 26.52 2.35 -12.93
C VAL A 70 27.64 1.45 -13.45
N PRO A 71 28.86 1.97 -13.68
CA PRO A 71 29.94 1.17 -14.28
C PRO A 71 30.45 0.05 -13.37
N ASP A 72 30.37 0.25 -12.06
CA ASP A 72 30.81 -0.72 -11.06
C ASP A 72 29.67 -1.68 -10.73
N LEU A 73 29.86 -2.96 -11.08
CA LEU A 73 28.84 -3.99 -10.91
C LEU A 73 28.51 -4.25 -9.44
N LEU A 74 29.49 -4.14 -8.53
CA LEU A 74 29.29 -4.35 -7.11
C LEU A 74 28.43 -3.23 -6.51
N ALA A 75 28.71 -1.98 -6.87
CA ALA A 75 27.92 -0.82 -6.49
C ALA A 75 26.49 -0.88 -7.05
N ALA A 76 26.32 -1.31 -8.32
CA ALA A 76 25.01 -1.50 -8.92
C ALA A 76 24.19 -2.57 -8.17
N GLY A 77 24.82 -3.71 -7.85
CA GLY A 77 24.19 -4.78 -7.09
C GLY A 77 23.81 -4.38 -5.66
N ALA A 78 24.69 -3.64 -4.97
CA ALA A 78 24.40 -3.08 -3.66
C ALA A 78 23.24 -2.06 -3.71
N GLY A 79 23.24 -1.19 -4.73
CA GLY A 79 22.15 -0.24 -4.96
C GLY A 79 20.81 -0.93 -5.17
N LEU A 80 20.76 -2.02 -5.95
CA LEU A 80 19.55 -2.79 -6.16
C LEU A 80 19.04 -3.40 -4.84
N LEU A 81 19.93 -3.96 -4.03
CA LEU A 81 19.58 -4.53 -2.73
C LEU A 81 18.99 -3.48 -1.79
N VAL A 82 19.54 -2.26 -1.78
CA VAL A 82 19.00 -1.13 -1.02
C VAL A 82 17.60 -0.75 -1.53
N VAL A 83 17.39 -0.66 -2.84
CA VAL A 83 16.06 -0.36 -3.42
C VAL A 83 15.02 -1.40 -3.01
N VAL A 84 15.37 -2.69 -3.09
CA VAL A 84 14.48 -3.79 -2.67
C VAL A 84 14.16 -3.69 -1.19
N LEU A 85 15.16 -3.42 -0.34
CA LEU A 85 14.96 -3.29 1.10
C LEU A 85 14.02 -2.12 1.43
N ILE A 86 14.22 -0.97 0.78
CA ILE A 86 13.34 0.21 0.92
C ILE A 86 11.91 -0.15 0.51
N PHE A 87 11.73 -0.83 -0.63
CA PHE A 87 10.41 -1.25 -1.09
C PHE A 87 9.71 -2.14 -0.06
N VAL A 88 10.40 -3.17 0.43
CA VAL A 88 9.82 -4.12 1.41
C VAL A 88 9.39 -3.39 2.68
N ILE A 89 10.21 -2.49 3.19
CA ILE A 89 9.89 -1.71 4.40
C ILE A 89 8.69 -0.81 4.16
N LEU A 90 8.70 -0.02 3.07
CA LEU A 90 7.62 0.92 2.78
C LEU A 90 6.30 0.21 2.45
N ALA A 91 6.35 -0.86 1.68
CA ALA A 91 5.17 -1.68 1.38
C ALA A 91 4.63 -2.33 2.66
N GLY A 92 5.51 -2.86 3.52
CA GLY A 92 5.12 -3.43 4.81
C GLY A 92 4.42 -2.42 5.72
N ILE A 93 4.98 -1.21 5.85
CA ILE A 93 4.37 -0.11 6.62
C ILE A 93 3.02 0.29 6.02
N THR A 94 2.94 0.42 4.69
CA THR A 94 1.71 0.79 3.98
C THR A 94 0.60 -0.24 4.22
N VAL A 95 0.91 -1.53 4.10
CA VAL A 95 -0.02 -2.63 4.37
C VAL A 95 -0.46 -2.64 5.83
N ALA A 96 0.47 -2.49 6.77
CA ALA A 96 0.16 -2.49 8.20
C ALA A 96 -0.73 -1.31 8.59
N LEU A 97 -0.40 -0.09 8.14
CA LEU A 97 -1.19 1.12 8.40
C LEU A 97 -2.57 1.04 7.75
N SER A 98 -2.66 0.50 6.53
CA SER A 98 -3.95 0.30 5.85
C SER A 98 -4.80 -0.79 6.52
N ALA A 99 -4.18 -1.83 7.07
CA ALA A 99 -4.89 -2.83 7.87
C ALA A 99 -5.46 -2.23 9.17
N ILE A 100 -4.68 -1.39 9.85
CA ILE A 100 -5.14 -0.63 11.02
C ILE A 100 -6.31 0.30 10.64
N GLY A 101 -6.16 1.04 9.53
CA GLY A 101 -7.21 1.87 8.98
C GLY A 101 -8.49 1.07 8.73
N GLY A 102 -8.39 -0.09 8.09
CA GLY A 102 -9.52 -0.96 7.78
C GLY A 102 -10.29 -1.45 9.01
N ILE A 103 -9.59 -1.79 10.10
CA ILE A 103 -10.25 -2.12 11.38
C ILE A 103 -11.06 -0.93 11.89
N VAL A 104 -10.45 0.27 11.92
CA VAL A 104 -11.13 1.49 12.37
C VAL A 104 -12.33 1.81 11.48
N GLY A 105 -12.21 1.63 10.17
CA GLY A 105 -13.28 1.86 9.20
C GLY A 105 -14.50 0.98 9.45
N VAL A 106 -14.29 -0.31 9.73
CA VAL A 106 -15.38 -1.23 10.09
C VAL A 106 -16.05 -0.80 11.39
N TYR A 107 -15.26 -0.49 12.43
CA TYR A 107 -15.80 -0.06 13.71
C TYR A 107 -16.70 1.19 13.57
N VAL A 108 -16.27 2.16 12.77
CA VAL A 108 -17.08 3.36 12.48
C VAL A 108 -18.34 3.03 11.68
N ALA A 109 -18.30 2.05 10.77
CA ALA A 109 -19.48 1.61 10.02
C ALA A 109 -20.50 0.83 10.87
N GLU A 110 -20.07 0.20 11.95
CA GLU A 110 -20.95 -0.54 12.87
C GLU A 110 -21.64 0.39 13.88
N GLU A 111 -20.97 1.48 14.29
CA GLU A 111 -21.46 2.42 15.30
C GLU A 111 -22.37 3.54 14.71
N LEU A 112 -22.39 3.71 13.38
CA LEU A 112 -23.19 4.71 12.64
C LEU A 112 -24.42 4.10 11.95
#